data_AF-A0AA35PHI4-F1
#
_entry.id   AF-A0AA35PHI4-F1
#
_cell.length_a   1.000
_cell.length_b   1.000
_cell.length_c   1.000
_cell.angle_alpha   90.00
_cell.angle_beta   90.00
_cell.angle_gamma   90.00
#
_symmetry.space_group_name_H-M   'P 1'
#
loop_
_entity.id
_entity.type
_entity.pdbx_description
1 polymer ?
#
loop_
_entity_poly.entity_id
_entity_poly.type
_entity_poly.pdbx_seq_one_letter_code
_entity_poly.pdbx_strand_id
1 'polypeptide(L)'
;MGEYHIRRYEDRDYEAVRTIFSQGINEHAPAGFRHVLSSPQTHLLLLGVLLATYLGTSSLLLSLGAVAALLAVGWIFTKRLWADYVHEALATDMKDIRQTYLVPKDCSFWVAEARGEVAGIVAATHPENPSLRGRALELKRMSVAKAHRGHGLGKALTRTVLLFAQEHGYKEVILGTSMVQVAAHRTYEGMGFCKVKEICPNTLCKLLRFYIYIYRYEIGGSR
;
A
#
# COMPACT_ATOMS: atom_id res chain seq x y z
N MET A 1 5.48 -17.64 19.66
CA MET A 1 5.24 -17.16 18.29
C MET A 1 3.99 -17.86 17.80
N GLY A 2 3.02 -17.16 17.23
CA GLY A 2 1.83 -17.82 16.69
C GLY A 2 2.24 -18.79 15.59
N GLU A 3 1.72 -20.01 15.62
CA GLU A 3 1.99 -21.01 14.60
C GLU A 3 1.38 -20.54 13.28
N TYR A 4 2.23 -20.16 12.34
CA TYR A 4 1.85 -19.79 10.99
C TYR A 4 2.69 -20.57 9.99
N HIS A 5 2.09 -20.88 8.84
CA HIS A 5 2.75 -21.57 7.74
C HIS A 5 2.64 -20.72 6.47
N ILE A 6 3.76 -20.52 5.78
CA ILE A 6 3.77 -19.79 4.49
C ILE A 6 3.83 -20.82 3.39
N ARG A 7 2.83 -20.80 2.50
CA ARG A 7 2.75 -21.67 1.32
C ARG A 7 2.44 -20.85 0.07
N ARG A 8 2.60 -21.48 -1.10
CA ARG A 8 2.13 -20.87 -2.36
C ARG A 8 0.61 -20.78 -2.37
N TYR A 9 0.11 -19.77 -3.05
CA TYR A 9 -1.31 -19.57 -3.31
C TYR A 9 -1.95 -20.80 -3.96
N GLU A 10 -3.17 -21.10 -3.53
CA GLU A 10 -4.05 -22.09 -4.14
C GLU A 10 -5.40 -21.45 -4.49
N ASP A 11 -6.13 -22.01 -5.46
CA ASP A 11 -7.36 -21.40 -5.98
C ASP A 11 -8.47 -21.29 -4.92
N ARG A 12 -8.42 -22.10 -3.85
CA ARG A 12 -9.30 -21.97 -2.67
C ARG A 12 -9.10 -20.67 -1.88
N ASP A 13 -7.94 -20.02 -2.03
CA ASP A 13 -7.60 -18.80 -1.29
C ASP A 13 -8.15 -17.53 -1.95
N TYR A 14 -8.68 -17.63 -3.18
CA TYR A 14 -9.02 -16.49 -4.05
C TYR A 14 -9.79 -15.37 -3.34
N GLU A 15 -10.89 -15.72 -2.68
CA GLU A 15 -11.73 -14.74 -1.98
C GLU A 15 -11.02 -14.17 -0.74
N ALA A 16 -10.29 -15.01 0.01
CA ALA A 16 -9.58 -14.60 1.21
C ALA A 16 -8.45 -13.63 0.89
N VAL A 17 -7.65 -13.89 -0.16
CA VAL A 17 -6.54 -13.01 -0.57
C VAL A 17 -7.02 -11.67 -1.13
N ARG A 18 -8.14 -11.65 -1.86
CA ARG A 18 -8.75 -10.40 -2.34
C ARG A 18 -9.31 -9.58 -1.19
N THR A 19 -9.93 -10.24 -0.21
CA THR A 19 -10.51 -9.61 0.98
C THR A 19 -9.43 -9.00 1.88
N ILE A 20 -8.40 -9.76 2.24
CA ILE A 20 -7.31 -9.28 3.11
C ILE A 20 -6.55 -8.11 2.47
N PHE A 21 -6.34 -8.15 1.15
CA PHE A 21 -5.74 -7.05 0.39
C PHE A 21 -6.63 -5.80 0.45
N SER A 22 -7.92 -5.94 0.09
CA SER A 22 -8.87 -4.83 0.07
C SER A 22 -9.01 -4.17 1.45
N GLN A 23 -9.17 -4.97 2.50
CA GLN A 23 -9.26 -4.46 3.87
C GLN A 23 -7.96 -3.79 4.30
N GLY A 24 -6.82 -4.43 4.06
CA GLY A 24 -5.50 -3.91 4.45
C GLY A 24 -5.20 -2.54 3.84
N ILE A 25 -5.56 -2.33 2.57
CA ILE A 25 -5.37 -1.05 1.90
C ILE A 25 -6.37 0.02 2.38
N ASN A 26 -7.65 -0.32 2.51
CA ASN A 26 -8.70 0.63 2.91
C ASN A 26 -8.53 1.15 4.34
N GLU A 27 -7.87 0.40 5.22
CA GLU A 27 -7.53 0.83 6.58
C GLU A 27 -6.66 2.10 6.64
N HIS A 28 -6.01 2.47 5.54
CA HIS A 28 -5.15 3.66 5.48
C HIS A 28 -5.89 4.95 5.12
N ALA A 29 -7.18 4.89 4.75
CA ALA A 29 -7.97 6.07 4.44
C ALA A 29 -8.01 7.13 5.56
N PRO A 30 -8.24 6.77 6.85
CA PRO A 30 -8.14 7.73 7.96
C PRO A 30 -6.75 8.37 8.08
N ALA A 31 -5.68 7.61 7.86
CA ALA A 31 -4.31 8.13 7.95
C ALA A 31 -4.01 9.11 6.80
N GLY A 32 -4.45 8.78 5.59
CA GLY A 32 -4.41 9.69 4.43
C GLY A 32 -5.17 10.99 4.69
N PHE A 33 -6.39 10.90 5.25
CA PHE A 33 -7.19 12.08 5.55
C PHE A 33 -6.56 12.97 6.63
N ARG A 34 -6.04 12.37 7.71
CA ARG A 34 -5.30 13.11 8.74
C ARG A 34 -4.07 13.84 8.18
N HIS A 35 -3.35 13.21 7.24
CA HIS A 35 -2.22 13.85 6.55
C HIS A 35 -2.68 15.07 5.74
N VAL A 36 -3.76 14.93 4.97
CA VAL A 36 -4.35 16.04 4.21
C VAL A 36 -4.80 17.18 5.13
N LEU A 37 -5.41 16.85 6.27
CA LEU A 37 -5.84 17.84 7.26
C LEU A 37 -4.68 18.53 7.99
N SER A 38 -3.52 17.88 8.08
CA SER A 38 -2.32 18.47 8.70
C SER A 38 -1.55 19.39 7.75
N SER A 39 -1.97 19.49 6.48
CA SER A 39 -1.31 20.34 5.49
C SER A 39 -1.65 21.82 5.70
N PRO A 40 -0.66 22.74 5.68
CA PRO A 40 -0.91 24.18 5.79
C PRO A 40 -1.88 24.71 4.74
N GLN A 41 -1.81 24.16 3.52
CA GLN A 41 -2.68 24.56 2.40
C GLN A 41 -4.15 24.23 2.68
N THR A 42 -4.40 23.10 3.35
CA THR A 42 -5.76 22.71 3.74
C THR A 42 -6.30 23.67 4.79
N HIS A 43 -5.48 24.08 5.77
CA HIS A 43 -5.89 25.10 6.74
C HIS A 43 -6.20 26.45 6.08
N LEU A 44 -5.37 26.90 5.13
CA LEU A 44 -5.62 28.12 4.37
C LEU A 44 -6.91 28.04 3.54
N LEU A 45 -7.17 26.90 2.90
CA LEU A 45 -8.41 26.66 2.15
C LEU A 45 -9.64 26.72 3.07
N LEU A 46 -9.60 26.02 4.21
CA LEU A 46 -10.71 26.00 5.17
C LEU A 46 -10.98 27.40 5.73
N LEU A 47 -9.93 28.15 6.09
CA LEU A 47 -10.05 29.53 6.53
C LEU A 47 -10.61 30.43 5.44
N GLY A 48 -10.14 30.29 4.19
CA GLY A 48 -10.63 31.04 3.05
C GLY A 48 -12.13 30.81 2.80
N VAL A 49 -12.58 29.54 2.83
CA VAL A 49 -14.00 29.20 2.69
C VAL A 49 -14.82 29.76 3.85
N LEU A 50 -14.32 29.67 5.08
CA LEU A 50 -14.99 30.25 6.25
C LEU A 50 -15.17 31.77 6.09
N LEU A 51 -14.10 32.49 5.76
CA LEU A 51 -14.13 33.95 5.62
C LEU A 51 -14.99 34.40 4.43
N ALA A 52 -14.86 33.75 3.27
CA ALA A 52 -15.63 34.11 2.08
C ALA A 52 -17.14 33.91 2.28
N THR A 53 -17.54 32.79 2.90
CA THR A 53 -18.95 32.54 3.21
C THR A 53 -19.47 33.49 4.29
N TYR A 54 -18.65 33.84 5.28
CA TYR A 54 -19.03 34.78 6.32
C TYR A 54 -19.23 36.19 5.74
N LEU A 55 -18.31 36.66 4.90
CA LEU A 55 -18.42 37.97 4.25
C LEU A 55 -19.63 38.06 3.31
N GLY A 56 -20.00 36.97 2.64
CA GLY A 56 -21.15 36.94 1.73
C GLY A 56 -22.51 36.81 2.42
N THR A 57 -22.58 36.14 3.57
CA THR A 57 -23.86 35.81 4.23
C THR A 57 -24.06 36.47 5.59
N SER A 58 -23.00 37.01 6.19
CA SER A 58 -22.93 37.48 7.58
C SER A 58 -23.38 36.44 8.62
N SER A 59 -23.44 35.16 8.25
CA SER A 59 -23.95 34.08 9.10
C SER A 59 -22.86 33.08 9.42
N LEU A 60 -22.49 33.01 10.71
CA LEU A 60 -21.50 32.06 11.20
C LEU A 60 -21.94 30.60 11.00
N LEU A 61 -23.25 30.32 11.15
CA LEU A 61 -23.80 28.98 10.99
C LEU A 61 -23.58 28.45 9.56
N LEU A 62 -23.85 29.28 8.54
CA LEU A 62 -23.65 28.91 7.15
C LEU A 62 -22.17 28.71 6.83
N SER A 63 -21.29 29.55 7.40
CA SER A 63 -19.85 29.40 7.26
C SER A 63 -19.30 28.11 7.87
N LEU A 64 -19.72 27.77 9.09
CA LEU A 64 -19.35 26.51 9.73
C LEU A 64 -19.91 25.31 8.96
N GLY A 65 -21.14 25.41 8.47
CA GLY A 65 -21.77 24.40 7.62
C GLY A 65 -20.98 24.16 6.32
N ALA A 66 -20.51 25.22 5.66
CA ALA A 66 -19.69 25.12 4.45
C ALA A 66 -18.34 24.43 4.71
N VAL A 67 -17.68 24.76 5.83
CA VAL A 67 -16.44 24.10 6.25
C VAL A 67 -16.70 22.61 6.55
N ALA A 68 -17.77 22.29 7.28
CA ALA A 68 -18.14 20.90 7.58
C ALA A 68 -18.44 20.10 6.30
N ALA A 69 -19.15 20.69 5.35
CA ALA A 69 -19.42 20.08 4.04
C ALA A 69 -18.12 19.83 3.26
N LEU A 70 -17.19 20.79 3.24
CA LEU A 70 -15.90 20.63 2.57
C LEU A 70 -15.07 19.50 3.21
N LEU A 71 -15.06 19.40 4.54
CA LEU A 71 -14.40 18.30 5.25
C LEU A 71 -15.04 16.94 4.92
N ALA A 72 -16.37 16.87 4.85
CA ALA A 72 -17.09 15.66 4.46
C ALA A 72 -16.77 15.24 3.02
N VAL A 73 -16.75 16.19 2.09
CA VAL A 73 -16.33 15.96 0.69
C VAL A 73 -14.88 15.48 0.63
N GLY A 74 -13.97 16.12 1.36
CA GLY A 74 -12.56 15.71 1.44
C GLY A 74 -12.38 14.29 2.00
N TRP A 75 -13.19 13.90 2.98
CA TRP A 75 -13.21 12.55 3.53
C TRP A 75 -13.69 11.51 2.50
N ILE A 76 -14.79 11.80 1.82
CA ILE A 76 -15.32 10.93 0.74
C ILE A 76 -14.31 10.80 -0.39
N PHE A 77 -13.69 11.91 -0.81
CA PHE A 77 -12.68 11.92 -1.85
C PHE A 77 -11.46 11.07 -1.45
N THR A 78 -10.96 11.23 -0.22
CA THR A 78 -9.84 10.42 0.27
C THR A 78 -10.19 8.93 0.25
N LYS A 79 -11.38 8.54 0.74
CA LYS A 79 -11.84 7.15 0.67
C LYS A 79 -11.89 6.62 -0.76
N ARG A 80 -12.37 7.42 -1.72
CA ARG A 80 -12.43 7.03 -3.13
C ARG A 80 -11.05 6.75 -3.70
N LEU A 81 -10.04 7.57 -3.41
CA LEU A 81 -8.68 7.31 -3.89
C LEU A 81 -8.14 5.93 -3.47
N TRP A 82 -8.39 5.50 -2.23
CA TRP A 82 -8.00 4.16 -1.77
C TRP A 82 -8.86 3.07 -2.42
N ALA A 83 -10.17 3.31 -2.54
CA ALA A 83 -11.09 2.37 -3.18
C ALA A 83 -10.79 2.17 -4.67
N ASP A 84 -10.43 3.24 -5.40
CA ASP A 84 -10.07 3.20 -6.81
C ASP A 84 -8.80 2.37 -7.03
N TYR A 85 -7.78 2.55 -6.18
CA TYR A 85 -6.57 1.72 -6.21
C TYR A 85 -6.85 0.25 -5.91
N VAL A 86 -7.70 -0.03 -4.91
CA VAL A 86 -8.13 -1.42 -4.62
C VAL A 86 -8.90 -2.00 -5.80
N HIS A 87 -9.84 -1.25 -6.36
CA HIS A 87 -10.65 -1.68 -7.50
C HIS A 87 -9.77 -1.98 -8.72
N GLU A 88 -8.82 -1.11 -9.05
CA GLU A 88 -7.87 -1.30 -10.15
C GLU A 88 -7.04 -2.59 -9.95
N ALA A 89 -6.46 -2.79 -8.77
CA ALA A 89 -5.73 -4.02 -8.45
C ALA A 89 -6.62 -5.28 -8.55
N LEU A 90 -7.84 -5.22 -8.01
CA LEU A 90 -8.82 -6.32 -8.06
C LEU A 90 -9.33 -6.62 -9.48
N ALA A 91 -9.34 -5.63 -10.36
CA ALA A 91 -9.74 -5.73 -11.77
C ALA A 91 -8.60 -6.15 -12.71
N THR A 92 -7.35 -5.97 -12.27
CA THR A 92 -6.15 -6.27 -13.05
C THR A 92 -5.44 -7.53 -12.53
N ASP A 93 -4.34 -7.38 -11.82
CA ASP A 93 -3.45 -8.48 -11.42
C ASP A 93 -4.08 -9.46 -10.42
N MET A 94 -5.02 -9.00 -9.58
CA MET A 94 -5.73 -9.86 -8.63
C MET A 94 -7.03 -10.46 -9.23
N LYS A 95 -7.40 -10.11 -10.47
CA LYS A 95 -8.53 -10.73 -11.17
C LYS A 95 -8.23 -12.19 -11.50
N ASP A 96 -7.06 -12.43 -12.08
CA ASP A 96 -6.54 -13.77 -12.36
C ASP A 96 -5.14 -13.90 -11.77
N ILE A 97 -5.10 -14.27 -10.49
CA ILE A 97 -3.86 -14.42 -9.71
C ILE A 97 -2.96 -15.49 -10.34
N ARG A 98 -3.57 -16.55 -10.90
CA ARG A 98 -2.82 -17.66 -11.49
C ARG A 98 -2.08 -17.19 -12.75
N GLN A 99 -2.79 -16.56 -13.68
CA GLN A 99 -2.18 -16.06 -14.91
C GLN A 99 -1.19 -14.92 -14.65
N THR A 100 -1.41 -14.12 -13.60
CA THR A 100 -0.53 -12.97 -13.31
C THR A 100 0.72 -13.33 -12.51
N TYR A 101 0.59 -14.25 -11.54
CA TYR A 101 1.65 -14.50 -10.56
C TYR A 101 2.17 -15.94 -10.52
N LEU A 102 1.47 -16.92 -11.11
CA LEU A 102 1.89 -18.32 -11.06
C LEU A 102 2.36 -18.89 -12.40
N VAL A 103 1.78 -18.43 -13.51
CA VAL A 103 2.17 -18.86 -14.86
C VAL A 103 3.47 -18.20 -15.35
N PRO A 104 3.69 -16.88 -15.16
CA PRO A 104 4.91 -16.25 -15.64
C PRO A 104 6.13 -16.77 -14.88
N LYS A 105 7.25 -16.88 -15.60
CA LYS A 105 8.53 -17.29 -15.01
C LYS A 105 8.96 -16.28 -13.94
N ASP A 106 9.63 -16.78 -12.90
CA ASP A 106 10.18 -15.97 -11.80
C ASP A 106 9.15 -15.06 -11.11
N CYS A 107 7.88 -15.47 -11.14
CA CYS A 107 6.79 -14.86 -10.38
C CYS A 107 6.23 -15.88 -9.39
N SER A 108 5.74 -15.39 -8.25
CA SER A 108 5.05 -16.23 -7.28
C SER A 108 4.15 -15.43 -6.37
N PHE A 109 3.14 -16.09 -5.81
CA PHE A 109 2.22 -15.54 -4.82
C PHE A 109 2.19 -16.49 -3.62
N TRP A 110 2.32 -15.94 -2.42
CA TRP A 110 2.28 -16.69 -1.17
C TRP A 110 1.17 -16.21 -0.27
N VAL A 111 0.65 -17.16 0.48
CA VAL A 111 -0.28 -16.96 1.59
C VAL A 111 0.41 -17.42 2.87
N ALA A 112 0.27 -16.63 3.92
CA ALA A 112 0.55 -17.07 5.28
C ALA A 112 -0.76 -17.53 5.92
N GLU A 113 -0.82 -18.79 6.32
CA GLU A 113 -1.95 -19.35 7.05
C GLU A 113 -1.67 -19.36 8.54
N ALA A 114 -2.67 -18.98 9.34
CA ALA A 114 -2.64 -19.14 10.78
C ALA A 114 -4.02 -19.63 11.23
N ARG A 115 -4.05 -20.71 12.02
CA ARG A 115 -5.32 -21.30 12.54
C ARG A 115 -6.33 -21.67 11.44
N GLY A 116 -5.83 -22.12 10.28
CA GLY A 116 -6.67 -22.52 9.14
C GLY A 116 -7.23 -21.37 8.30
N GLU A 117 -6.83 -20.12 8.57
CA GLU A 117 -7.25 -18.94 7.82
C GLU A 117 -6.06 -18.21 7.19
N VAL A 118 -6.30 -17.53 6.07
CA VAL A 118 -5.29 -16.67 5.44
C VAL A 118 -5.05 -15.43 6.32
N ALA A 119 -3.89 -15.39 6.95
CA ALA A 119 -3.45 -14.33 7.85
C ALA A 119 -2.57 -13.27 7.15
N GLY A 120 -2.03 -13.57 5.97
CA GLY A 120 -1.23 -12.62 5.21
C GLY A 120 -0.96 -13.07 3.78
N ILE A 121 -0.54 -12.14 2.94
CA ILE A 121 -0.25 -12.36 1.53
C ILE A 121 0.95 -11.54 1.08
N VAL A 122 1.65 -12.03 0.05
CA VAL A 122 2.67 -11.29 -0.69
C VAL A 122 2.84 -11.89 -2.09
N ALA A 123 3.17 -11.05 -3.06
CA ALA A 123 3.51 -11.46 -4.41
C ALA A 123 4.92 -10.98 -4.79
N ALA A 124 5.59 -11.77 -5.62
CA ALA A 124 6.80 -11.40 -6.35
C ALA A 124 6.48 -11.42 -7.85
N THR A 125 6.82 -10.34 -8.56
CA THR A 125 6.61 -10.22 -9.99
C THR A 125 7.69 -9.38 -10.65
N HIS A 126 7.68 -9.30 -11.97
CA HIS A 126 8.59 -8.40 -12.68
C HIS A 126 8.21 -6.92 -12.45
N PRO A 127 9.20 -6.03 -12.30
CA PRO A 127 8.96 -4.60 -12.24
C PRO A 127 8.16 -4.08 -13.43
N GLU A 128 7.25 -3.14 -13.15
CA GLU A 128 6.56 -2.38 -14.20
C GLU A 128 7.55 -1.61 -15.08
N ASN A 129 8.60 -1.05 -14.48
CA ASN A 129 9.67 -0.37 -15.23
C ASN A 129 10.53 -1.38 -16.03
N PRO A 130 10.50 -1.32 -17.37
CA PRO A 130 11.26 -2.25 -18.21
C PRO A 130 12.77 -2.23 -17.95
N SER A 131 13.34 -1.09 -17.52
CA SER A 131 14.79 -0.98 -17.28
C SER A 131 15.30 -1.78 -16.09
N LEU A 132 14.39 -2.26 -15.22
CA LEU A 132 14.73 -3.08 -14.05
C LEU A 132 14.47 -4.57 -14.28
N ARG A 133 13.85 -4.94 -15.40
CA ARG A 133 13.56 -6.36 -15.72
C ARG A 133 14.86 -7.14 -15.89
N GLY A 134 14.88 -8.36 -15.37
CA GLY A 134 16.07 -9.22 -15.35
C GLY A 134 17.14 -8.85 -14.31
N ARG A 135 17.01 -7.69 -13.63
CA ARG A 135 17.86 -7.30 -12.50
C ARG A 135 17.12 -7.39 -11.18
N ALA A 136 15.88 -6.90 -11.15
CA ALA A 136 15.06 -6.79 -9.95
C ALA A 136 13.80 -7.64 -10.01
N LEU A 137 13.33 -8.09 -8.85
CA LEU A 137 11.93 -8.47 -8.63
C LEU A 137 11.20 -7.37 -7.87
N GLU A 138 9.91 -7.23 -8.14
CA GLU A 138 9.02 -6.33 -7.43
C GLU A 138 8.17 -7.11 -6.41
N LEU A 139 8.25 -6.70 -5.15
CA LEU A 139 7.38 -7.18 -4.09
C LEU A 139 6.07 -6.40 -4.14
N LYS A 140 4.96 -7.09 -4.44
CA LYS A 140 3.61 -6.53 -4.53
C LYS A 140 2.65 -7.19 -3.55
N ARG A 141 1.50 -6.54 -3.37
CA ARG A 141 0.32 -7.07 -2.65
C ARG A 141 0.63 -7.56 -1.23
N MET A 142 1.63 -6.97 -0.55
CA MET A 142 1.89 -7.25 0.86
C MET A 142 0.72 -6.81 1.72
N SER A 143 0.09 -7.73 2.44
CA SER A 143 -0.96 -7.43 3.41
C SER A 143 -0.99 -8.47 4.51
N VAL A 144 -1.20 -8.03 5.76
CA VAL A 144 -1.34 -8.91 6.92
C VAL A 144 -2.64 -8.53 7.64
N ALA A 145 -3.44 -9.55 7.95
CA ALA A 145 -4.70 -9.42 8.65
C ALA A 145 -4.46 -8.74 10.00
N LYS A 146 -5.33 -7.80 10.37
CA LYS A 146 -5.14 -6.95 11.55
C LYS A 146 -4.91 -7.75 12.83
N ALA A 147 -5.61 -8.88 13.00
CA ALA A 147 -5.47 -9.78 14.14
C ALA A 147 -4.08 -10.46 14.26
N HIS A 148 -3.33 -10.55 13.16
CA HIS A 148 -2.04 -11.25 13.10
C HIS A 148 -0.84 -10.28 13.00
N ARG A 149 -1.06 -8.96 13.04
CA ARG A 149 0.02 -7.96 13.04
C ARG A 149 0.79 -7.97 14.36
N GLY A 150 2.02 -7.46 14.35
CA GLY A 150 2.90 -7.43 15.52
C GLY A 150 3.60 -8.76 15.84
N HIS A 151 3.28 -9.84 15.13
CA HIS A 151 3.85 -11.18 15.36
C HIS A 151 4.96 -11.56 14.37
N GLY A 152 5.50 -10.59 13.62
CA GLY A 152 6.58 -10.81 12.65
C GLY A 152 6.15 -11.36 11.29
N LEU A 153 4.84 -11.58 11.04
CA LEU A 153 4.34 -12.18 9.81
C LEU A 153 4.73 -11.40 8.54
N GLY A 154 4.67 -10.06 8.60
CA GLY A 154 5.11 -9.21 7.49
C GLY A 154 6.60 -9.42 7.16
N LYS A 155 7.46 -9.51 8.19
CA LYS A 155 8.89 -9.81 8.01
C LYS A 155 9.11 -11.20 7.41
N ALA A 156 8.33 -12.19 7.84
CA ALA A 156 8.42 -13.55 7.33
C ALA A 156 8.04 -13.61 5.83
N LEU A 157 6.92 -12.99 5.44
CA LEU A 157 6.49 -12.88 4.05
C LEU A 157 7.50 -12.11 3.19
N THR A 158 8.04 -10.99 3.67
CA THR A 158 9.10 -10.27 2.94
C THR A 158 10.35 -11.14 2.78
N ARG A 159 10.76 -11.89 3.82
CA ARG A 159 11.90 -12.81 3.72
C ARG A 159 11.65 -13.91 2.67
N THR A 160 10.43 -14.43 2.57
CA THR A 160 10.06 -15.39 1.52
C THR A 160 10.33 -14.84 0.12
N VAL A 161 9.99 -13.57 -0.14
CA VAL A 161 10.28 -12.92 -1.42
C VAL A 161 11.78 -12.71 -1.64
N LEU A 162 12.52 -12.32 -0.61
CA LEU A 162 13.97 -12.13 -0.71
C LEU A 162 14.71 -13.45 -1.03
N LEU A 163 14.32 -14.55 -0.37
CA LEU A 163 14.88 -15.87 -0.64
C LEU A 163 14.54 -16.34 -2.06
N PHE A 164 13.28 -16.18 -2.47
CA PHE A 164 12.87 -16.49 -3.84
C PHE A 164 13.69 -15.71 -4.87
N ALA A 165 13.87 -14.41 -4.66
CA ALA A 165 14.67 -13.58 -5.55
C ALA A 165 16.15 -14.02 -5.61
N GLN A 166 16.72 -14.43 -4.48
CA GLN A 166 18.08 -14.96 -4.40
C GLN A 166 18.22 -16.29 -5.15
N GLU A 167 17.29 -17.23 -4.94
CA GLU A 167 17.27 -18.53 -5.62
C GLU A 167 17.15 -18.41 -7.14
N HIS A 168 16.46 -17.37 -7.62
CA HIS A 168 16.28 -17.11 -9.05
C HIS A 168 17.35 -16.16 -9.63
N GLY A 169 18.39 -15.81 -8.86
CA GLY A 169 19.55 -15.05 -9.32
C GLY A 169 19.32 -13.55 -9.54
N TYR A 170 18.26 -12.98 -8.96
CA TYR A 170 18.04 -11.54 -9.00
C TYR A 170 19.01 -10.80 -8.08
N LYS A 171 19.36 -9.56 -8.43
CA LYS A 171 20.33 -8.74 -7.68
C LYS A 171 19.66 -7.82 -6.67
N GLU A 172 18.39 -7.52 -6.87
CA GLU A 172 17.66 -6.58 -6.02
C GLU A 172 16.17 -6.91 -5.95
N VAL A 173 15.53 -6.48 -4.86
CA VAL A 173 14.08 -6.46 -4.71
C VAL A 173 13.63 -5.02 -4.52
N ILE A 174 12.64 -4.60 -5.28
CA ILE A 174 12.02 -3.27 -5.16
C ILE A 174 10.59 -3.38 -4.66
N LEU A 175 10.07 -2.30 -4.09
CA LEU A 175 8.66 -2.17 -3.75
C LEU A 175 8.23 -0.71 -3.68
N GLY A 176 6.94 -0.47 -3.92
CA GLY A 176 6.28 0.81 -3.67
C GLY A 176 5.37 0.74 -2.44
N THR A 177 5.45 1.74 -1.56
CA THR A 177 4.53 1.87 -0.42
C THR A 177 4.16 3.33 -0.17
N SER A 178 2.90 3.58 0.21
CA SER A 178 2.45 4.94 0.50
C SER A 178 3.09 5.48 1.77
N MET A 179 3.44 6.77 1.78
CA MET A 179 4.06 7.43 2.93
C MET A 179 3.26 7.27 4.25
N VAL A 180 1.93 7.09 4.19
CA VAL A 180 1.10 6.94 5.39
C VAL A 180 1.12 5.53 5.99
N GLN A 181 1.75 4.56 5.33
CA GLN A 181 1.90 3.17 5.82
C GLN A 181 3.12 3.01 6.73
N VAL A 182 3.14 3.74 7.86
CA VAL A 182 4.30 3.80 8.77
C VAL A 182 4.80 2.42 9.25
N ALA A 183 3.89 1.47 9.47
CA ALA A 183 4.25 0.10 9.88
C ALA A 183 5.00 -0.66 8.77
N ALA A 184 4.66 -0.41 7.50
CA ALA A 184 5.34 -1.01 6.36
C ALA A 184 6.77 -0.47 6.24
N HIS A 185 6.96 0.86 6.32
CA HIS A 185 8.30 1.48 6.29
C HIS A 185 9.22 0.90 7.35
N ARG A 186 8.76 0.82 8.61
CA ARG A 186 9.54 0.21 9.71
C ARG A 186 9.89 -1.26 9.45
N THR A 187 9.00 -2.00 8.80
CA THR A 187 9.23 -3.41 8.45
C THR A 187 10.32 -3.52 7.38
N TYR A 188 10.21 -2.74 6.31
CA TYR A 188 11.17 -2.75 5.20
C TYR A 188 12.55 -2.22 5.61
N GLU A 189 12.60 -1.06 6.28
CA GLU A 189 13.85 -0.46 6.77
C GLU A 189 14.55 -1.37 7.79
N GLY A 190 13.78 -1.95 8.72
CA GLY A 190 14.30 -2.92 9.69
C GLY A 190 14.76 -4.25 9.07
N MET A 191 14.45 -4.48 7.80
CA MET A 191 14.94 -5.62 7.01
C MET A 191 16.09 -5.25 6.07
N GLY A 192 16.53 -3.99 6.04
CA GLY A 192 17.63 -3.53 5.18
C GLY A 192 17.20 -2.97 3.83
N PHE A 193 15.91 -2.73 3.60
CA PHE A 193 15.49 -1.94 2.43
C PHE A 193 15.84 -0.46 2.63
N CYS A 194 16.32 0.18 1.58
CA CYS A 194 16.61 1.61 1.55
C CYS A 194 15.61 2.35 0.65
N LYS A 195 15.11 3.50 1.10
CA LYS A 195 14.28 4.38 0.26
C LYS A 195 15.14 5.03 -0.81
N VAL A 196 14.81 4.80 -2.09
CA VAL A 196 15.60 5.29 -3.23
C VAL A 196 14.89 6.36 -4.06
N LYS A 197 13.56 6.45 -3.98
CA LYS A 197 12.78 7.42 -4.76
C LYS A 197 11.47 7.76 -4.07
N GLU A 198 10.96 8.95 -4.35
CA GLU A 198 9.61 9.39 -3.98
C GLU A 198 8.86 9.77 -5.25
N ILE A 199 7.63 9.29 -5.39
CA ILE A 199 6.80 9.51 -6.58
C ILE A 199 5.47 10.11 -6.15
N CYS A 200 5.00 11.12 -6.89
CA CYS A 200 3.65 11.66 -6.76
C CYS A 200 2.76 11.04 -7.85
N PRO A 201 1.62 10.42 -7.52
CA PRO A 201 0.73 9.85 -8.53
C PRO A 201 0.16 10.89 -9.50
N ASN A 202 -0.11 12.10 -9.00
CA ASN A 202 -0.67 13.21 -9.78
C ASN A 202 -0.36 14.56 -9.14
N THR A 203 -0.71 15.66 -9.83
CA THR A 203 -0.48 17.04 -9.38
C THR A 203 -1.21 17.37 -8.07
N LEU A 204 -2.41 16.82 -7.86
CA LEU A 204 -3.17 17.02 -6.62
C LEU A 204 -2.46 16.38 -5.43
N CYS A 205 -1.97 15.15 -5.57
CA CYS A 205 -1.14 14.49 -4.55
C CYS A 205 0.14 15.27 -4.28
N LYS A 206 0.77 15.87 -5.31
CA LYS A 206 1.94 16.74 -5.14
C LYS A 206 1.61 17.98 -4.31
N LEU A 207 0.47 18.63 -4.58
CA LEU A 207 -0.03 19.76 -3.78
C LEU A 207 -0.22 19.32 -2.32
N LEU A 208 -0.95 18.23 -2.11
CA LEU A 208 -1.22 17.64 -0.79
C LEU A 208 -0.01 16.94 -0.14
N ARG A 209 1.17 17.01 -0.76
CA ARG A 209 2.41 16.39 -0.29
C ARG A 209 2.24 14.90 0.05
N PHE A 210 1.49 14.18 -0.78
CA PHE A 210 1.26 12.75 -0.67
C PHE A 210 2.19 12.01 -1.64
N TYR A 211 3.05 11.16 -1.09
CA TYR A 211 4.10 10.46 -1.82
C TYR A 211 3.96 8.94 -1.70
N ILE A 212 4.34 8.25 -2.78
CA ILE A 212 4.68 6.83 -2.76
C ILE A 212 6.20 6.71 -2.69
N TYR A 213 6.69 5.97 -1.70
CA TYR A 213 8.10 5.69 -1.52
C TYR A 213 8.46 4.41 -2.24
N ILE A 214 9.52 4.46 -3.03
CA ILE A 214 10.14 3.28 -3.65
C ILE A 214 11.31 2.87 -2.77
N TYR A 215 11.26 1.63 -2.31
CA TYR A 215 12.31 0.99 -1.55
C TYR A 215 13.06 -0.01 -2.43
N ARG A 216 14.35 -0.19 -2.15
CA ARG A 216 15.23 -1.17 -2.79
C ARG A 216 15.99 -1.96 -1.73
N TYR A 217 16.08 -3.26 -1.92
CA TYR A 217 16.96 -4.16 -1.18
C TYR A 217 17.95 -4.79 -2.15
N GLU A 218 19.24 -4.70 -1.86
CA GLU A 218 20.28 -5.36 -2.64
C GLU A 218 20.51 -6.77 -2.08
N ILE A 219 20.31 -7.78 -2.93
CA ILE A 219 20.59 -9.17 -2.59
C ILE A 219 22.11 -9.31 -2.61
N GLY A 220 22.71 -9.27 -1.42
CA GLY A 220 24.13 -9.52 -1.26
C GLY A 220 24.48 -10.87 -1.87
N GLY A 221 25.35 -10.88 -2.88
CA GLY A 221 26.11 -12.07 -3.20
C GLY A 221 26.87 -12.47 -1.94
N SER A 222 26.85 -13.75 -1.59
CA SER A 222 27.75 -14.33 -0.60
C SER A 222 29.13 -13.67 -0.72
N ARG A 223 29.52 -12.90 0.30
CA ARG A 223 30.94 -12.73 0.57
C ARG A 223 31.47 -14.02 1.16
#